data_AF-A0A7V2X782-F1
#
_entry.id   AF-A0A7V2X782-F1
#
_cell.length_a   1.000
_cell.length_b   1.000
_cell.length_c   1.000
_cell.angle_alpha   90.00
_cell.angle_beta   90.00
_cell.angle_gamma   90.00
#
_symmetry.space_group_name_H-M   'P 1'
#
loop_
_entity.id
_entity.type
_entity.pdbx_description
1 polymer ?
#
loop_
_entity_poly.entity_id
_entity_poly.type
_entity_poly.pdbx_seq_one_letter_code
_entity_poly.pdbx_strand_id
1 'polypeptide(L)'
;MFPLSFPLRILKRNAQQSDTVLDPFCGRGTTCFAARLLGLQSMGVDSSPVAAAITASKLVNTTPEEILCEAHSILMRQCARAVPDGEFWQWAYHPEVLNALCRFREAF
;
A
#
# COMPACT_ATOMS: atom_id res chain seq x y z
N MET A 1 -8.14 2.48 -14.87
CA MET A 1 -8.02 1.22 -14.11
C MET A 1 -8.92 0.20 -14.77
N PHE A 2 -8.40 -0.97 -15.13
CA PHE A 2 -9.21 -2.09 -15.65
C PHE A 2 -9.64 -3.04 -14.53
N PRO A 3 -10.71 -3.84 -14.73
CA PRO A 3 -11.15 -4.85 -13.77
C PRO A 3 -10.08 -5.92 -13.54
N LEU A 4 -9.94 -6.41 -12.31
CA LEU A 4 -8.96 -7.46 -11.95
C LEU A 4 -9.11 -8.75 -12.79
N SER A 5 -10.32 -9.05 -13.25
CA SER A 5 -10.60 -10.20 -14.12
C SER A 5 -9.87 -10.14 -15.46
N PHE A 6 -9.57 -8.94 -15.97
CA PHE A 6 -8.87 -8.75 -17.24
C PHE A 6 -7.44 -9.32 -17.23
N PRO A 7 -6.51 -8.85 -16.37
CA PRO A 7 -5.15 -9.39 -16.33
C PRO A 7 -5.14 -10.84 -15.83
N LEU A 8 -6.02 -11.23 -14.90
CA LEU A 8 -6.09 -12.63 -14.44
C LEU A 8 -6.37 -13.59 -15.60
N ARG A 9 -7.30 -13.25 -16.49
CA ARG A 9 -7.62 -14.08 -17.65
C ARG A 9 -6.45 -14.16 -18.63
N ILE A 10 -5.73 -13.06 -18.84
CA ILE A 10 -4.58 -13.01 -19.75
C ILE A 10 -3.42 -13.83 -19.17
N LEU A 11 -3.06 -13.59 -17.92
CA LEU A 11 -1.94 -14.26 -17.26
C LEU A 11 -2.19 -15.77 -17.13
N LYS A 12 -3.40 -16.19 -16.70
CA LYS A 12 -3.74 -17.64 -16.63
C LYS A 12 -3.64 -18.38 -17.96
N ARG A 13 -3.82 -17.68 -19.08
CA ARG A 13 -3.79 -18.29 -20.42
C ARG A 13 -2.40 -18.31 -21.03
N ASN A 14 -1.55 -17.33 -20.69
CA ASN A 14 -0.33 -17.06 -21.45
C ASN A 14 0.96 -17.13 -20.62
N ALA A 15 0.89 -17.06 -19.28
CA ALA A 15 2.07 -17.06 -18.42
C ALA A 15 2.31 -18.45 -17.80
N GLN A 16 3.58 -18.81 -17.68
CA GLN A 16 4.08 -19.94 -16.92
C GLN A 16 4.67 -19.46 -15.58
N GLN A 17 4.84 -20.38 -14.62
CA GLN A 17 5.35 -20.03 -13.28
C GLN A 17 6.77 -19.46 -13.29
N SER A 18 7.55 -19.75 -14.33
CA SER A 18 8.90 -19.22 -14.55
C SER A 18 8.90 -17.80 -15.15
N ASP A 19 7.78 -17.31 -15.64
CA ASP A 19 7.71 -16.03 -16.33
C ASP A 19 7.68 -14.86 -15.34
N THR A 20 8.19 -13.72 -15.79
CA THR A 20 8.10 -12.45 -15.07
C THR A 20 7.20 -11.49 -15.84
N VAL A 21 6.20 -10.95 -15.15
CA VAL A 21 5.23 -10.00 -15.74
C VAL A 21 5.77 -8.58 -15.63
N LEU A 22 5.99 -7.91 -16.77
CA LEU A 22 6.34 -6.50 -16.81
C LEU A 22 5.11 -5.65 -17.17
N ASP A 23 4.80 -4.65 -16.34
CA ASP A 23 3.84 -3.60 -16.64
C ASP A 23 4.54 -2.24 -16.65
N PRO A 24 4.88 -1.68 -17.83
CA PRO A 24 5.62 -0.43 -17.93
C PRO A 24 4.79 0.82 -17.61
N PHE A 25 3.48 0.68 -17.39
CA PHE A 25 2.55 1.76 -17.03
C PHE A 25 1.57 1.28 -15.95
N CYS A 26 2.14 0.84 -14.83
CA CYS A 26 1.41 0.03 -13.85
C CYS A 26 0.25 0.78 -13.17
N GLY A 27 0.29 2.12 -13.12
CA GLY A 27 -0.75 2.96 -12.54
C GLY A 27 -1.07 2.53 -11.12
N ARG A 28 -2.28 1.99 -10.89
CA ARG A 28 -2.70 1.51 -9.57
C ARG A 28 -2.32 0.04 -9.30
N GLY A 29 -1.47 -0.57 -10.13
CA GLY A 29 -0.86 -1.88 -9.90
C GLY A 29 -1.76 -3.09 -10.16
N THR A 30 -2.83 -2.96 -10.97
CA THR A 30 -3.78 -4.08 -11.17
C THR A 30 -3.10 -5.29 -11.84
N THR A 31 -2.17 -5.10 -12.78
CA THR A 31 -1.41 -6.20 -13.39
C THR A 31 -0.51 -6.90 -12.38
N CYS A 32 0.29 -6.14 -11.64
CA CYS A 32 1.20 -6.68 -10.63
C CYS A 32 0.44 -7.42 -9.51
N PHE A 33 -0.72 -6.90 -9.09
CA PHE A 33 -1.57 -7.58 -8.12
C PHE A 33 -2.15 -8.89 -8.68
N ALA A 34 -2.57 -8.92 -9.94
CA ALA A 34 -3.02 -10.15 -10.58
C ALA A 34 -1.90 -11.19 -10.71
N ALA A 35 -0.69 -10.75 -11.05
CA ALA A 35 0.50 -11.61 -11.11
C ALA A 35 0.80 -12.23 -9.74
N ARG A 36 0.80 -11.39 -8.69
CA ARG A 36 0.95 -11.85 -7.29
C ARG A 36 -0.08 -12.92 -6.92
N LEU A 37 -1.36 -12.72 -7.23
CA LEU A 37 -2.42 -13.70 -6.92
C LEU A 37 -2.23 -15.04 -7.62
N LEU A 38 -1.50 -15.06 -8.74
CA LEU A 38 -1.13 -16.27 -9.47
C LEU A 38 0.24 -16.83 -9.07
N GLY A 39 0.91 -16.22 -8.09
CA GLY A 39 2.26 -16.60 -7.66
C GLY A 39 3.36 -16.22 -8.65
N LEU A 40 3.09 -15.35 -9.63
CA LEU A 40 4.05 -14.92 -10.64
C LEU A 40 4.91 -13.76 -10.11
N GLN A 41 6.16 -13.73 -10.54
CA GLN A 41 7.02 -12.56 -10.37
C GLN A 41 6.50 -11.42 -11.24
N SER A 42 6.61 -10.17 -10.76
CA SER A 42 6.21 -9.01 -11.55
C SER A 42 7.02 -7.76 -11.24
N MET A 43 7.12 -6.89 -12.24
CA MET A 43 7.73 -5.57 -12.15
C MET A 43 6.78 -4.54 -12.74
N GLY A 44 6.53 -3.45 -12.00
CA GLY A 44 5.70 -2.35 -12.44
C GLY A 44 6.50 -1.05 -12.48
N VAL A 45 6.33 -0.28 -13.54
CA VAL A 45 6.91 1.07 -13.68
C VAL A 45 5.79 2.08 -13.88
N ASP A 46 5.92 3.23 -13.22
CA ASP A 46 5.07 4.40 -13.45
C ASP A 46 5.87 5.67 -13.13
N SER A 47 5.61 6.76 -13.86
CA SER A 47 6.27 8.04 -13.59
C SER A 47 5.70 8.74 -12.36
N SER A 48 4.49 8.38 -11.93
CA SER A 48 3.87 8.93 -10.73
C SER A 48 4.38 8.18 -9.48
N PRO A 49 5.03 8.87 -8.54
CA PRO A 49 5.47 8.25 -7.29
C PRO A 49 4.28 7.74 -6.46
N VAL A 50 3.10 8.35 -6.59
CA VAL A 50 1.86 7.88 -5.94
C VAL A 50 1.40 6.55 -6.54
N ALA A 51 1.49 6.40 -7.87
CA ALA A 51 1.16 5.15 -8.56
C ALA A 51 2.11 4.01 -8.15
N ALA A 52 3.41 4.31 -8.10
CA ALA A 52 4.43 3.39 -7.60
C ALA A 52 4.15 2.97 -6.14
N ALA A 53 3.85 3.91 -5.24
CA ALA A 53 3.54 3.62 -3.84
C ALA A 53 2.28 2.74 -3.66
N ILE A 54 1.20 3.03 -4.41
CA ILE A 54 -0.04 2.22 -4.41
C ILE A 54 0.25 0.81 -4.94
N THR A 55 1.09 0.70 -5.97
CA THR A 55 1.45 -0.61 -6.53
C THR A 55 2.30 -1.40 -5.55
N ALA A 56 3.31 -0.77 -4.93
CA ALA A 56 4.17 -1.40 -3.93
C ALA A 56 3.38 -1.94 -2.75
N SER A 57 2.40 -1.20 -2.22
CA SER A 57 1.58 -1.67 -1.09
C SER A 57 0.77 -2.93 -1.42
N LYS A 58 0.32 -3.10 -2.67
CA LYS A 58 -0.36 -4.32 -3.14
C LYS A 58 0.56 -5.52 -3.29
N LEU A 59 1.87 -5.31 -3.26
CA LEU A 59 2.89 -6.34 -3.37
C LEU A 59 3.50 -6.72 -2.01
N VAL A 60 3.10 -6.07 -0.92
CA VAL A 60 3.52 -6.45 0.45
C VAL A 60 2.88 -7.78 0.84
N ASN A 61 3.68 -8.71 1.35
CA ASN A 61 3.21 -9.95 1.96
C ASN A 61 3.34 -9.85 3.47
N THR A 62 2.22 -9.93 4.18
CA THR A 62 2.15 -9.79 5.64
C THR A 62 0.87 -10.44 6.16
N THR A 63 0.78 -10.64 7.48
CA THR A 63 -0.44 -11.15 8.15
C THR A 63 -1.16 -10.04 8.96
N PRO A 64 -2.46 -10.21 9.28
CA PRO A 64 -3.16 -9.30 10.18
C PRO A 64 -2.44 -9.10 11.52
N GLU A 65 -1.83 -10.15 12.06
CA GLU A 65 -1.10 -10.11 13.33
C GLU A 65 0.15 -9.24 13.24
N GLU A 66 0.94 -9.38 12.17
CA GLU A 66 2.11 -8.53 11.91
C GLU A 66 1.72 -7.06 11.74
N ILE A 67 0.63 -6.79 10.99
CA ILE A 67 0.08 -5.44 10.82
C ILE A 67 -0.31 -4.85 12.19
N LEU A 68 -1.03 -5.61 13.02
CA LEU A 68 -1.45 -5.16 14.33
C LEU A 68 -0.24 -4.94 15.25
N CYS A 69 0.75 -5.82 15.24
CA CYS A 69 1.98 -5.66 16.00
C CYS A 69 2.71 -4.37 15.62
N GLU A 70 2.90 -4.09 14.33
CA GLU A 70 3.54 -2.85 13.89
C GLU A 70 2.70 -1.61 14.23
N ALA A 71 1.38 -1.69 14.09
CA ALA A 71 0.48 -0.60 14.49
C ALA A 71 0.58 -0.29 15.99
N HIS A 72 0.59 -1.31 16.85
CA HIS A 72 0.82 -1.13 18.29
C HIS A 72 2.21 -0.56 18.57
N SER A 73 3.25 -1.07 17.90
CA SER A 73 4.62 -0.56 17.99
C SER A 73 4.67 0.94 17.69
N ILE A 74 4.07 1.40 16.59
CA ILE A 74 3.99 2.81 16.19
C ILE A 74 3.25 3.64 17.25
N LEU A 75 2.12 3.15 17.75
CA LEU A 75 1.32 3.85 18.76
C LEU A 75 2.04 3.98 20.10
N MET A 76 2.95 3.06 20.45
CA MET A 76 3.73 3.08 21.68
C MET A 76 5.01 3.93 21.61
N ARG A 77 5.39 4.43 20.43
CA ARG A 77 6.51 5.38 20.27
C ARG A 77 6.22 6.68 21.04
N GLN A 78 7.27 7.50 21.22
CA GLN A 78 7.13 8.84 21.83
C GLN A 78 6.05 9.68 21.12
N CYS A 79 5.54 10.72 21.80
CA CYS A 79 4.55 11.64 21.24
C CYS A 79 4.94 12.13 19.84
N ALA A 80 3.96 12.30 18.95
CA ALA A 80 4.24 12.82 17.62
C ALA A 80 4.89 14.21 17.73
N ARG A 81 5.93 14.45 16.93
CA ARG A 81 6.73 15.68 17.03
C ARG A 81 6.02 16.89 16.43
N ALA A 82 5.22 16.68 15.39
CA ALA A 82 4.59 17.74 14.62
C ALA A 82 3.06 17.63 14.61
N VAL A 83 2.44 17.67 15.79
CA VAL A 83 0.96 17.72 15.89
C VAL A 83 0.47 19.09 15.41
N PRO A 84 -0.40 19.16 14.38
CA PRO A 84 -0.92 20.42 13.90
C PRO A 84 -1.94 21.00 14.89
N ASP A 85 -2.00 22.32 14.97
CA ASP A 85 -2.94 23.05 15.84
C ASP A 85 -3.85 23.98 15.00
N GLY A 86 -4.91 24.49 15.63
CA GLY A 86 -5.91 25.35 15.04
C GLY A 86 -7.31 24.76 15.13
N GLU A 87 -8.34 25.62 14.97
CA GLU A 87 -9.74 25.25 15.15
C GLU A 87 -10.14 24.04 14.31
N PHE A 88 -9.70 23.96 13.06
CA PHE A 88 -10.01 22.79 12.22
C PHE A 88 -9.61 21.46 12.89
N TRP A 89 -8.38 21.36 13.41
CA TRP A 89 -7.87 20.11 14.00
C TRP A 89 -8.54 19.79 15.34
N GLN A 90 -8.82 20.81 16.14
CA GLN A 90 -9.51 20.68 17.42
C GLN A 90 -10.96 20.20 17.25
N TRP A 91 -11.62 20.56 16.15
CA TRP A 91 -12.99 20.15 15.85
C TRP A 91 -13.06 18.84 15.07
N ALA A 92 -12.09 18.57 14.19
CA ALA A 92 -12.08 17.38 13.36
C ALA A 92 -11.68 16.10 14.11
N TYR A 93 -10.86 16.21 15.17
CA TYR A 93 -10.31 15.06 15.88
C TYR A 93 -10.25 15.29 17.40
N HIS A 94 -10.48 14.23 18.17
CA HIS A 94 -10.10 14.22 19.59
C HIS A 94 -8.56 14.33 19.72
N PRO A 95 -8.00 15.04 20.71
CA PRO A 95 -6.55 15.24 20.83
C PRO A 95 -5.73 13.94 20.82
N GLU A 96 -6.24 12.89 21.47
CA GLU A 96 -5.59 11.56 21.48
C GLU A 96 -5.56 10.91 20.09
N VAL A 97 -6.65 11.02 19.34
CA VAL A 97 -6.75 10.48 17.97
C VAL A 97 -5.84 11.26 17.03
N LEU A 98 -5.82 12.59 17.14
CA LEU A 98 -4.93 13.43 16.32
C LEU A 98 -3.46 13.08 16.57
N ASN A 99 -3.07 12.89 17.84
CA ASN A 99 -1.73 12.46 18.20
C ASN A 99 -1.41 11.06 17.64
N ALA A 100 -2.33 10.10 17.76
CA ALA A 100 -2.16 8.76 17.18
C ALA A 100 -1.98 8.80 15.65
N LEU A 101 -2.80 9.59 14.94
CA LEU A 101 -2.67 9.79 13.50
C LEU A 101 -1.32 10.41 13.13
N CYS A 102 -0.85 11.39 13.89
CA CYS A 102 0.45 12.01 13.66
C CYS A 102 1.60 11.03 13.91
N ARG A 103 1.49 10.12 14.89
CA ARG A 103 2.46 9.03 15.08
C ARG A 103 2.55 8.10 13.87
N PHE A 104 1.41 7.73 13.29
CA PHE A 104 1.40 6.95 12.04
C PHE A 104 2.02 7.73 10.88
N ARG A 105 1.69 9.02 10.73
CA ARG A 105 2.25 9.87 9.67
C ARG A 105 3.77 9.99 9.77
N GLU A 106 4.33 10.05 10.98
CA GLU A 106 5.78 10.18 11.19
C GLU A 106 6.53 8.84 11.08
N ALA A 107 5.83 7.72 11.07
CA ALA A 107 6.44 6.39 10.97
C ALA A 107 6.84 5.99 9.54
N PHE A 108 6.35 6.71 8.52
CA PHE A 108 6.52 6.42 7.10
C PHE A 108 6.95 7.67 6.33
#